data_AF-A0AAN6Z1I8-F1
#
_entry.id   AF-A0AAN6Z1I8-F1
#
_cell.length_a   1.000
_cell.length_b   1.000
_cell.length_c   1.000
_cell.angle_alpha   90.00
_cell.angle_beta   90.00
_cell.angle_gamma   90.00
#
_symmetry.space_group_name_H-M   'P 1'
#
loop_
_entity.id
_entity.type
_entity.pdbx_description
1 polymer ?
#
loop_
_entity_poly.entity_id
_entity_poly.type
_entity_poly.pdbx_seq_one_letter_code
_entity_poly.pdbx_strand_id
1 'polypeptide(L)'
;MALLTASRTAPSVSLSQRSDVMSTMYPLVNSAVQFQQLLGSAAFHLFVRTYFAASVVATLSLWASKSIAWRTLLASRVLAARSLFLAKRLAWTAWDCKRSRSIRRKLQFELFVLLLGPGGNTLLLMIFWPGWLMLALLGWAIWQVTG
;
A
#
# COMPACT_ATOMS: atom_id res chain seq x y z
N MET A 1 -25.75 -80.60 58.83
CA MET A 1 -26.79 -79.89 58.05
C MET A 1 -26.90 -78.49 58.64
N ALA A 2 -25.93 -77.61 58.32
CA ALA A 2 -26.07 -76.60 57.28
C ALA A 2 -27.19 -75.60 57.58
N LEU A 3 -26.83 -74.34 57.87
CA LEU A 3 -27.27 -73.19 57.08
C LEU A 3 -26.56 -71.91 57.54
N LEU A 4 -25.80 -71.37 56.60
CA LEU A 4 -25.13 -70.07 56.61
C LEU A 4 -26.16 -68.95 56.79
N THR A 5 -25.93 -68.04 57.72
CA THR A 5 -26.59 -66.72 57.70
C THR A 5 -25.54 -65.64 57.50
N ALA A 6 -25.26 -65.40 56.22
CA ALA A 6 -24.53 -64.24 55.74
C ALA A 6 -25.29 -62.96 56.14
N SER A 7 -24.66 -62.15 56.99
CA SER A 7 -25.14 -60.80 57.34
C SER A 7 -25.01 -59.89 56.11
N ARG A 8 -26.14 -59.59 55.46
CA ARG A 8 -26.26 -58.54 54.45
C ARG A 8 -26.46 -57.20 55.15
N THR A 9 -25.39 -56.43 55.33
CA THR A 9 -25.49 -55.00 55.64
C THR A 9 -25.97 -54.26 54.39
N ALA A 10 -27.17 -53.69 54.46
CA ALA A 10 -27.78 -52.91 53.39
C ALA A 10 -26.94 -51.65 53.07
N PRO A 11 -26.63 -51.36 51.79
CA PRO A 11 -25.94 -50.14 51.37
C PRO A 11 -26.92 -48.98 51.21
N SER A 12 -27.81 -48.75 52.18
CA SER A 12 -28.83 -47.69 52.11
C SER A 12 -28.36 -46.36 52.69
N VAL A 13 -27.37 -46.37 53.58
CA VAL A 13 -26.93 -45.17 54.32
C VAL A 13 -26.10 -44.21 53.45
N SER A 14 -25.28 -44.74 52.53
CA SER A 14 -24.43 -43.92 51.66
C SER A 14 -25.18 -43.23 50.51
N LEU A 15 -26.32 -43.79 50.08
CA LEU A 15 -27.18 -43.19 49.05
C LEU A 15 -27.99 -41.99 49.57
N SER A 16 -28.53 -42.10 50.80
CA SER A 16 -29.31 -41.00 51.43
C SER A 16 -28.43 -39.79 51.78
N GLN A 17 -27.19 -40.04 52.22
CA GLN A 17 -26.24 -38.97 52.53
C GLN A 17 -25.77 -38.24 51.26
N ARG A 18 -25.64 -38.97 50.15
CA ARG A 18 -25.33 -38.36 48.84
C ARG A 18 -26.49 -37.51 48.33
N SER A 19 -27.75 -37.91 48.53
CA SER A 19 -28.91 -37.11 48.12
C SER A 19 -29.07 -35.83 48.93
N ASP A 20 -28.75 -35.83 50.23
CA ASP A 20 -28.80 -34.62 51.07
C ASP A 20 -27.70 -33.60 50.75
N VAL A 21 -26.51 -34.09 50.41
CA VAL A 21 -25.42 -33.20 49.93
C VAL A 21 -25.72 -32.69 48.52
N MET A 22 -26.31 -33.51 47.65
CA MET A 22 -26.75 -33.07 46.32
C MET A 22 -27.88 -32.03 46.41
N SER A 23 -28.84 -32.20 47.32
CA SER A 23 -29.99 -31.30 47.49
C SER A 23 -29.59 -29.93 48.06
N THR A 24 -28.57 -29.89 48.93
CA THR A 24 -28.02 -28.64 49.46
C THR A 24 -27.06 -27.94 48.49
N MET A 25 -26.34 -28.67 47.64
CA MET A 25 -25.49 -28.06 46.61
C MET A 25 -26.25 -27.60 45.36
N TYR A 26 -27.38 -28.24 45.04
CA TYR A 26 -28.23 -27.87 43.90
C TYR A 26 -28.61 -26.38 43.83
N PRO A 27 -29.12 -25.72 44.90
CA PRO A 27 -29.45 -24.29 44.86
C PRO A 27 -28.22 -23.39 44.68
N LEU A 28 -27.07 -23.79 45.22
CA LEU A 28 -25.81 -23.05 45.06
C LEU A 28 -25.30 -23.14 43.61
N VAL A 29 -25.33 -24.34 43.03
CA VAL A 29 -24.95 -24.56 41.63
C VAL A 29 -25.91 -23.84 40.69
N ASN A 30 -27.23 -23.91 40.95
CA ASN A 30 -28.22 -23.20 40.14
C ASN A 30 -28.02 -21.68 40.18
N SER A 31 -27.70 -21.13 41.36
CA SER A 31 -27.40 -19.69 41.51
C SER A 31 -26.11 -19.31 40.75
N ALA A 32 -25.06 -20.11 40.86
CA ALA A 32 -23.81 -19.91 40.13
C ALA A 32 -24.01 -19.96 38.60
N VAL A 33 -24.84 -20.89 38.12
CA VAL A 33 -25.20 -21.00 36.70
C VAL A 33 -25.99 -19.77 36.23
N GLN A 34 -26.93 -19.25 37.04
CA GLN A 34 -27.65 -18.02 36.72
C GLN A 34 -26.72 -16.80 36.64
N PHE A 35 -25.80 -16.65 37.59
CA PHE A 35 -24.79 -15.58 37.52
C PHE A 35 -23.88 -15.72 36.30
N GLN A 36 -23.47 -16.93 35.95
CA GLN A 36 -22.65 -17.19 34.77
C GLN A 36 -23.42 -16.89 33.47
N GLN A 37 -24.73 -17.16 33.42
CA GLN A 37 -25.59 -16.82 32.28
C GLN A 37 -25.80 -15.30 32.15
N LEU A 38 -26.01 -14.59 33.26
CA LEU A 38 -26.13 -13.12 33.27
C LEU A 38 -24.80 -12.46 32.89
N LEU A 39 -23.68 -12.95 33.42
CA LEU A 39 -22.36 -12.45 33.09
C LEU A 39 -22.01 -12.74 31.62
N GLY A 40 -22.38 -13.93 31.13
CA GLY A 40 -22.22 -14.32 29.74
C GLY A 40 -23.03 -13.47 28.77
N SER A 41 -24.30 -13.15 29.09
CA SER A 41 -25.14 -12.30 28.25
C SER A 41 -24.68 -10.84 28.26
N ALA A 42 -24.30 -10.31 29.41
CA ALA A 42 -23.74 -8.97 29.54
C ALA A 42 -22.40 -8.84 28.80
N ALA A 43 -21.51 -9.82 28.95
CA ALA A 43 -20.24 -9.87 28.22
C ALA A 43 -20.48 -9.94 26.71
N PHE A 44 -21.38 -10.82 26.24
CA PHE A 44 -21.72 -10.91 24.83
C PHE A 44 -22.25 -9.58 24.28
N HIS A 45 -23.15 -8.92 25.02
CA HIS A 45 -23.68 -7.63 24.62
C HIS A 45 -22.60 -6.53 24.56
N LEU A 46 -21.65 -6.53 25.50
CA LEU A 46 -20.50 -5.63 25.46
C LEU A 46 -19.59 -5.93 24.27
N PHE A 47 -19.29 -7.20 23.99
CA PHE A 47 -18.47 -7.61 22.84
C PHE A 47 -19.09 -7.22 21.50
N VAL A 48 -20.39 -7.44 21.31
CA VAL A 48 -21.08 -7.04 20.08
C VAL A 48 -21.03 -5.52 19.92
N ARG A 49 -21.27 -4.77 21.00
CA ARG A 49 -21.24 -3.30 20.96
C ARG A 49 -19.86 -2.74 20.67
N THR A 50 -18.81 -3.27 21.29
CA THR A 50 -17.43 -2.83 21.05
C THR A 50 -16.96 -3.23 19.67
N TYR A 51 -17.31 -4.42 19.19
CA TYR A 51 -17.01 -4.86 17.82
C TYR A 51 -17.71 -3.96 16.78
N PHE A 52 -19.00 -3.65 16.99
CA PHE A 52 -19.74 -2.76 16.13
C PHE A 52 -19.12 -1.35 16.13
N ALA A 53 -18.83 -0.79 17.31
CA ALA A 53 -18.16 0.50 17.42
C ALA A 53 -16.78 0.51 16.73
N ALA A 54 -15.97 -0.53 16.92
CA ALA A 54 -14.67 -0.68 16.27
C ALA A 54 -14.79 -0.76 14.74
N SER A 55 -15.79 -1.49 14.23
CA SER A 55 -16.05 -1.59 12.79
C SER A 55 -16.49 -0.26 12.18
N VAL A 56 -17.31 0.52 12.89
CA VAL A 56 -17.75 1.86 12.47
C VAL A 56 -16.57 2.83 12.45
N VAL A 57 -15.74 2.83 13.50
CA VAL A 57 -14.53 3.66 13.55
C VAL A 57 -13.54 3.27 12.45
N ALA A 58 -13.33 1.98 12.23
CA ALA A 58 -12.45 1.48 11.16
C ALA A 58 -12.95 1.93 9.78
N THR A 59 -14.24 1.76 9.48
CA THR A 59 -14.80 2.22 8.19
C THR A 59 -14.68 3.72 8.03
N LEU A 60 -15.08 4.53 9.03
CA LEU A 60 -14.91 5.99 9.01
C LEU A 60 -13.46 6.40 8.79
N SER A 61 -12.51 5.75 9.45
CA SER A 61 -11.07 6.04 9.28
C SER A 61 -10.59 5.74 7.86
N LEU A 62 -11.06 4.66 7.24
CA LEU A 62 -10.74 4.30 5.86
C LEU A 62 -11.34 5.30 4.87
N TRP A 63 -12.58 5.72 5.09
CA TRP A 63 -13.24 6.77 4.27
C TRP A 63 -12.53 8.12 4.41
N ALA A 64 -12.19 8.52 5.63
CA ALA A 64 -11.42 9.73 5.89
C ALA A 64 -10.06 9.67 5.21
N SER A 65 -9.32 8.57 5.36
CA SER A 65 -8.01 8.38 4.72
C SER A 65 -8.10 8.43 3.19
N LYS A 66 -9.09 7.74 2.59
CA LYS A 66 -9.35 7.83 1.14
C LYS A 66 -9.67 9.25 0.69
N SER A 67 -10.46 10.00 1.46
CA SER A 67 -10.82 11.37 1.11
C SER A 67 -9.61 12.31 1.14
N ILE A 68 -8.72 12.13 2.13
CA ILE A 68 -7.48 12.91 2.26
C ILE A 68 -6.50 12.54 1.14
N ALA A 69 -6.35 11.25 0.83
CA ALA A 69 -5.55 10.78 -0.29
C ALA A 69 -6.04 11.37 -1.62
N TRP A 70 -7.35 11.40 -1.85
CA TRP A 70 -7.90 12.02 -3.06
C TRP A 70 -7.64 13.53 -3.13
N ARG A 71 -7.82 14.25 -2.02
CA ARG A 71 -7.56 15.69 -1.94
C ARG A 71 -6.08 16.01 -2.18
N THR A 72 -5.18 15.25 -1.59
CA THR A 72 -3.73 15.42 -1.77
C THR A 72 -3.30 15.10 -3.20
N LEU A 73 -3.85 14.06 -3.81
CA LEU A 73 -3.64 13.75 -5.23
C LEU A 73 -4.10 14.91 -6.13
N LEU A 74 -5.33 15.40 -5.94
CA LEU A 74 -5.85 16.53 -6.72
C LEU A 74 -4.99 17.79 -6.52
N ALA A 75 -4.63 18.12 -5.28
CA ALA A 75 -3.78 19.25 -4.97
C ALA A 75 -2.40 19.13 -5.64
N SER A 76 -1.78 17.94 -5.59
CA SER A 76 -0.48 17.69 -6.23
C SER A 76 -0.55 17.86 -7.75
N ARG A 77 -1.64 17.40 -8.39
CA ARG A 77 -1.86 17.55 -9.84
C ARG A 77 -2.02 19.01 -10.22
N VAL A 78 -2.80 19.78 -9.46
CA VAL A 78 -2.97 21.22 -9.69
C VAL A 78 -1.66 21.96 -9.50
N LEU A 79 -0.91 21.63 -8.44
CA LEU A 79 0.38 22.25 -8.16
C LEU A 79 1.40 21.95 -9.26
N ALA A 80 1.48 20.70 -9.72
CA ALA A 80 2.35 20.29 -10.84
C ALA A 80 1.95 20.98 -12.16
N ALA A 81 0.65 21.09 -12.46
CA ALA A 81 0.20 21.81 -13.65
C ALA A 81 0.56 23.30 -13.59
N ARG A 82 0.36 23.94 -12.42
CA ARG A 82 0.73 25.35 -12.20
C ARG A 82 2.23 25.57 -12.27
N SER A 83 3.04 24.69 -11.68
CA SER A 83 4.50 24.80 -11.74
C SER A 83 5.02 24.64 -13.16
N LEU A 84 4.48 23.69 -13.94
CA LEU A 84 4.81 23.54 -15.35
C LEU A 84 4.41 24.76 -16.17
N PHE A 85 3.23 25.33 -15.93
CA PHE A 85 2.79 26.55 -16.60
C PHE A 85 3.69 27.74 -16.28
N LEU A 86 4.03 27.94 -14.99
CA LEU A 86 4.95 28.98 -14.54
C LEU A 86 6.35 28.77 -15.13
N ALA A 87 6.87 27.55 -15.11
CA ALA A 87 8.17 27.21 -15.69
C ALA A 87 8.20 27.49 -17.19
N LYS A 88 7.16 27.11 -17.94
CA LYS A 88 7.03 27.46 -19.36
C LYS A 88 6.99 28.96 -19.58
N ARG A 89 6.24 29.69 -18.75
CA ARG A 89 6.16 31.16 -18.85
C ARG A 89 7.50 31.82 -18.55
N LEU A 90 8.20 31.37 -17.51
CA LEU A 90 9.54 31.84 -17.14
C LEU A 90 10.55 31.53 -18.24
N ALA A 91 10.54 30.31 -18.77
CA ALA A 91 11.38 29.90 -19.89
C ALA A 91 11.10 30.77 -21.12
N TRP A 92 9.83 31.04 -21.43
CA TRP A 92 9.46 31.92 -22.54
C TRP A 92 9.92 33.37 -22.32
N THR A 93 9.75 33.91 -21.11
CA THR A 93 10.22 35.27 -20.79
C THR A 93 11.75 35.36 -20.82
N ALA A 94 12.46 34.34 -20.33
CA ALA A 94 13.91 34.26 -20.41
C ALA A 94 14.39 34.12 -21.86
N TRP A 95 13.65 33.36 -22.66
CA TRP A 95 13.90 33.19 -24.09
C TRP A 95 13.66 34.49 -24.88
N ASP A 96 12.67 35.29 -24.49
CA ASP A 96 12.33 36.54 -25.18
C ASP A 96 13.20 37.74 -24.78
N CYS A 97 14.05 37.58 -23.77
CA CYS A 97 14.97 38.62 -23.34
C CYS A 97 15.95 39.05 -24.45
N LYS A 98 16.31 40.34 -24.47
CA LYS A 98 17.28 40.92 -25.43
C LYS A 98 18.62 40.15 -25.44
N ARG A 99 19.06 39.66 -24.27
CA ARG A 99 20.29 38.88 -24.13
C ARG A 99 20.19 37.51 -24.83
N SER A 100 19.06 36.81 -24.69
CA SER A 100 18.78 35.57 -25.42
C SER A 100 18.76 35.80 -26.93
N ARG A 101 18.11 36.88 -27.42
CA ARG A 101 18.12 37.23 -28.85
C ARG A 101 19.53 37.50 -29.38
N SER A 102 20.38 38.18 -28.60
CA SER A 102 21.78 38.42 -28.95
C SER A 102 22.59 37.12 -29.00
N ILE A 103 22.44 36.26 -27.99
CA ILE A 103 23.06 34.92 -27.96
C ILE A 103 22.61 34.10 -29.17
N ARG A 104 21.32 34.14 -29.52
CA ARG A 104 20.77 33.41 -30.68
C ARG A 104 21.38 33.86 -31.99
N ARG A 105 21.53 35.18 -32.20
CA ARG A 105 22.21 35.73 -33.38
C ARG A 105 23.69 35.35 -33.41
N LYS A 106 24.35 35.36 -32.25
CA LYS A 106 25.76 34.92 -32.12
C LYS A 106 25.92 33.44 -32.45
N LEU A 107 25.09 32.58 -31.88
CA LEU A 107 25.07 31.14 -32.17
C LEU A 107 24.75 30.85 -33.63
N GLN A 108 23.79 31.55 -34.22
CA GLN A 108 23.49 31.42 -35.64
C GLN A 108 24.71 31.83 -36.47
N PHE A 109 25.32 32.98 -36.17
CA PHE A 109 26.51 33.44 -36.87
C PHE A 109 27.69 32.47 -36.70
N GLU A 110 27.96 32.01 -35.49
CA GLU A 110 29.00 31.02 -35.21
C GLU A 110 28.71 29.68 -35.90
N LEU A 111 27.45 29.23 -35.96
CA LEU A 111 27.06 28.04 -36.72
C LEU A 111 27.24 28.24 -38.23
N PHE A 112 26.85 29.39 -38.78
CA PHE A 112 27.07 29.69 -40.20
C PHE A 112 28.56 29.79 -40.52
N VAL A 113 29.35 30.43 -39.67
CA VAL A 113 30.81 30.50 -39.83
C VAL A 113 31.45 29.12 -39.61
N LEU A 114 30.92 28.30 -38.72
CA LEU A 114 31.40 26.94 -38.51
C LEU A 114 31.08 26.04 -39.72
N LEU A 115 29.92 26.18 -40.35
CA LEU A 115 29.53 25.37 -41.53
C LEU A 115 30.06 25.91 -42.87
N LEU A 116 30.10 27.23 -43.07
CA LEU A 116 30.55 27.86 -44.34
C LEU A 116 31.99 28.40 -44.27
N GLY A 117 32.57 28.51 -43.08
CA GLY A 117 33.96 28.94 -42.93
C GLY A 117 34.96 27.89 -43.38
N PRO A 118 36.26 28.21 -43.32
CA PRO A 118 37.31 27.36 -43.88
C PRO A 118 37.40 25.95 -43.28
N GLY A 119 36.88 25.74 -42.06
CA GLY A 119 36.78 24.41 -41.42
C GLY A 119 35.41 23.72 -41.57
N GLY A 120 34.41 24.39 -42.13
CA GLY A 120 33.05 23.85 -42.25
C GLY A 120 32.91 22.80 -43.32
N ASN A 121 33.67 22.94 -44.40
CA ASN A 121 33.81 21.87 -45.39
C ASN A 121 34.38 20.60 -44.74
N THR A 122 35.33 20.73 -43.81
CA THR A 122 35.90 19.60 -43.05
C THR A 122 34.88 18.95 -42.11
N LEU A 123 34.04 19.74 -41.43
CA LEU A 123 32.96 19.22 -40.58
C LEU A 123 31.87 18.52 -41.39
N LEU A 124 31.45 19.09 -42.52
CA LEU A 124 30.53 18.44 -43.45
C LEU A 124 31.15 17.17 -44.03
N LEU A 125 32.43 17.20 -44.42
CA LEU A 125 33.13 16.01 -44.90
C LEU A 125 33.23 14.93 -43.82
N MET A 126 33.40 15.32 -42.55
CA MET A 126 33.51 14.39 -41.42
C MET A 126 32.16 13.78 -41.06
N ILE A 127 31.05 14.55 -41.08
CA ILE A 127 29.70 14.03 -40.87
C ILE A 127 29.23 13.18 -42.05
N PHE A 128 29.40 13.67 -43.28
CA PHE A 128 29.03 12.97 -44.50
C PHE A 128 30.15 12.08 -45.02
N TRP A 129 31.14 11.77 -44.18
CA TRP A 129 32.24 10.91 -44.56
C TRP A 129 31.67 9.52 -44.91
N PRO A 130 31.88 9.01 -46.13
CA PRO A 130 31.31 7.73 -46.57
C PRO A 130 31.77 6.54 -45.70
N GLY A 131 32.85 6.71 -44.93
CA GLY A 131 33.31 5.75 -43.94
C GLY A 131 32.32 5.47 -42.81
N TRP A 132 31.37 6.36 -42.47
CA TRP A 132 30.30 6.03 -41.51
C TRP A 132 29.35 4.96 -42.06
N LEU A 133 29.02 5.04 -43.35
CA LEU A 133 28.23 4.02 -44.02
C LEU A 133 28.99 2.68 -44.07
N MET A 134 30.30 2.71 -44.32
CA MET A 134 31.14 1.51 -44.27
C MET A 134 31.23 0.91 -42.85
N LEU A 135 31.39 1.74 -41.82
CA LEU A 135 31.39 1.28 -40.42
C LEU A 135 30.03 0.70 -40.01
N ALA A 136 28.93 1.32 -40.43
CA ALA A 136 27.59 0.82 -40.19
C ALA A 136 27.34 -0.52 -40.91
N LEU A 137 27.78 -0.65 -42.17
CA LEU A 137 27.72 -1.91 -42.92
C LEU A 137 28.58 -3.00 -42.29
N LEU A 138 29.79 -2.66 -41.85
CA LEU A 138 30.69 -3.61 -41.21
C LEU A 138 30.13 -4.07 -39.86
N GLY A 139 29.62 -3.15 -39.05
CA GLY A 139 28.92 -3.47 -37.80
C GLY A 139 27.67 -4.33 -38.03
N TRP A 140 26.91 -4.04 -39.09
CA TRP A 140 25.76 -4.85 -39.48
C TRP A 140 26.16 -6.25 -39.95
N ALA A 141 27.22 -6.38 -40.75
CA ALA A 141 27.74 -7.66 -41.21
C ALA A 141 28.29 -8.50 -40.04
N ILE A 142 29.04 -7.89 -39.12
CA ILE A 142 29.50 -8.55 -37.90
C ILE A 142 28.30 -9.00 -37.06
N TRP A 143 27.30 -8.14 -36.87
CA TRP A 143 26.08 -8.47 -36.15
C TRP A 143 25.34 -9.67 -36.75
N GLN A 144 25.27 -9.78 -38.07
CA GLN A 144 24.64 -10.93 -38.76
C GLN A 144 25.45 -12.24 -38.61
N VAL A 145 26.75 -12.16 -38.35
CA VAL A 145 27.63 -13.33 -38.20
C VAL A 145 27.76 -13.77 -36.74
N THR A 146 27.70 -12.83 -35.80
CA THR A 146 27.75 -13.11 -34.35
C THR A 146 26.38 -13.21 -33.68
N GLY A 147 25.30 -12.95 -34.43
CA GLY A 147 23.91 -13.07 -34.01
C GLY A 147 23.33 -14.45 -34.29
#